data_AF-A0A7Y3KZ60-F1
#
_entry.id   AF-A0A7Y3KZ60-F1
#
_cell.length_a   1.000
_cell.length_b   1.000
_cell.length_c   1.000
_cell.angle_alpha   90.00
_cell.angle_beta   90.00
_cell.angle_gamma   90.00
#
_symmetry.space_group_name_H-M   'P 1'
#
loop_
_entity.id
_entity.type
_entity.pdbx_description
1 polymer ?
#
loop_
_entity_poly.entity_id
_entity_poly.type
_entity_poly.pdbx_seq_one_letter_code
_entity_poly.pdbx_strand_id
1 'polypeptide(L)'
;MQRRLKSLVTAREGRRGARPRGRALVMAVAAVLSWSTISVAGAGADSPHSSSPNLGANVIIFTPTESQATIQATVDAISAQQVSNQFGTQRYALLFEPGVYGSVTNPLNFQVGYYTEVAGLGAQPGDTVINGSVNVYNQCTNGSCVALNNFWRSLSNLTINVANSSLGCHTGEFWAVSQAAPMRRVVVNGLTSLMDYCSGPSFASGGYIADSSFTGSTIVNGSQQQFFVRNSNLDGWSNGVWNQVFSGDVGAPAPCFPAQKSCGGPYTTLPTSPVTEEAPFLYTDSSGNLRVFVPSVQHNSSGPAWSGGAESGSSLSMEDFFVATPSTPEHAINSALDEGQNLLLTPGVYDLNHPIVVQHSGTVVLGMGFATLVPQQGTAALIVRPNEGVKVSGLIVDAGPVNSPVLVQVGTQHRHGDSVENPNLIQDLFFRIGGATPGSATVSLVDNANNSILDDVWAWRADHGAGVGWTSNVADTGLVVNGSNVTAYGLFVEHYQKNEVQWNGQGGSVVFFQNEMPYDPPSQASWMSAPGVDGYPALSVAPNVT
;
A
#
# COMPACT_ATOMS: atom_id res chain seq x y z
N MET A 1 49.57 -35.20 -34.53
CA MET A 1 50.34 -34.97 -35.78
C MET A 1 50.87 -33.53 -35.76
N GLN A 2 51.91 -33.18 -36.54
CA GLN A 2 52.67 -31.90 -36.65
C GLN A 2 51.95 -30.55 -36.33
N ARG A 3 52.58 -29.41 -35.93
CA ARG A 3 53.93 -29.06 -35.36
C ARG A 3 54.02 -27.53 -35.01
N ARG A 4 54.44 -27.16 -33.78
CA ARG A 4 55.21 -25.93 -33.32
C ARG A 4 54.68 -24.50 -33.68
N LEU A 5 55.10 -23.36 -33.10
CA LEU A 5 56.12 -22.94 -32.09
C LEU A 5 55.42 -22.33 -30.81
N LYS A 6 55.93 -21.61 -29.78
CA LYS A 6 57.21 -20.93 -29.35
C LYS A 6 57.53 -19.55 -30.00
N SER A 7 58.20 -18.54 -29.39
CA SER A 7 58.87 -18.24 -28.07
C SER A 7 59.28 -16.72 -28.05
N LEU A 8 59.72 -15.97 -27.00
CA LEU A 8 59.50 -15.79 -25.53
C LEU A 8 60.54 -14.70 -25.04
N VAL A 9 60.39 -14.05 -23.85
CA VAL A 9 61.35 -13.08 -23.17
C VAL A 9 61.34 -11.64 -23.78
N THR A 10 61.54 -10.45 -23.13
CA THR A 10 61.84 -9.84 -21.78
C THR A 10 61.08 -8.48 -21.68
N ALA A 11 60.79 -7.75 -20.58
CA ALA A 11 61.13 -7.70 -19.13
C ALA A 11 62.37 -6.90 -18.62
N ARG A 12 62.20 -5.67 -18.06
CA ARG A 12 63.04 -4.98 -17.02
C ARG A 12 62.42 -3.62 -16.54
N GLU A 13 62.33 -3.33 -15.23
CA GLU A 13 63.18 -2.42 -14.39
C GLU A 13 63.42 -1.00 -14.96
N GLY A 14 63.24 0.15 -14.26
CA GLY A 14 62.75 0.47 -12.89
C GLY A 14 63.64 1.48 -12.14
N ARG A 15 63.11 2.41 -11.29
CA ARG A 15 63.86 3.11 -10.20
C ARG A 15 63.03 4.04 -9.29
N ARG A 16 63.59 4.37 -8.11
CA ARG A 16 63.10 5.35 -7.11
C ARG A 16 64.01 6.60 -7.07
N GLY A 17 63.46 7.75 -6.64
CA GLY A 17 64.19 8.93 -6.16
C GLY A 17 63.19 10.01 -5.72
N ALA A 18 63.03 10.39 -4.44
CA ALA A 18 63.96 11.00 -3.47
C ALA A 18 63.81 12.53 -3.40
N ARG A 19 63.47 13.06 -2.22
CA ARG A 19 63.33 14.50 -1.91
C ARG A 19 64.70 15.18 -1.79
N PRO A 20 64.75 16.52 -1.90
CA PRO A 20 65.36 17.30 -0.82
C PRO A 20 64.44 18.37 -0.21
N ARG A 21 64.86 18.95 0.92
CA ARG A 21 64.29 20.14 1.57
C ARG A 21 65.06 21.40 1.14
N GLY A 22 64.48 22.60 1.17
CA GLY A 22 65.29 23.80 0.95
C GLY A 22 64.64 25.19 1.03
N ARG A 23 64.55 25.73 2.26
CA ARG A 23 64.49 27.18 2.60
C ARG A 23 63.25 28.00 2.18
N ALA A 24 63.10 29.13 2.86
CA ALA A 24 62.02 30.10 2.73
C ALA A 24 62.55 31.44 2.21
N LEU A 25 61.63 32.32 1.77
CA LEU A 25 61.89 33.76 1.66
C LEU A 25 60.68 34.52 2.19
N VAL A 26 60.93 35.57 2.98
CA VAL A 26 59.92 36.55 3.40
C VAL A 26 59.99 37.74 2.45
N MET A 27 58.84 38.17 1.92
CA MET A 27 58.63 39.56 1.52
C MET A 27 57.20 39.97 1.84
N ALA A 28 57.05 41.12 2.49
CA ALA A 28 55.77 41.79 2.68
C ALA A 28 55.63 42.89 1.61
N VAL A 29 54.41 43.06 1.08
CA VAL A 29 54.02 44.22 0.26
C VAL A 29 52.69 44.74 0.82
N ALA A 30 52.52 46.06 0.82
CA ALA A 30 51.46 46.74 1.56
C ALA A 30 50.06 46.60 0.91
N ALA A 31 49.03 46.86 1.73
CA ALA A 31 47.65 46.84 1.30
C ALA A 31 47.26 48.06 0.46
N VAL A 32 46.26 47.87 -0.42
CA VAL A 32 45.39 48.93 -0.93
C VAL A 32 43.96 48.51 -0.60
N LEU A 33 43.18 49.40 0.01
CA LEU A 33 41.79 49.11 0.36
C LEU A 33 40.86 49.38 -0.83
N SER A 34 39.96 48.44 -1.10
CA SER A 34 38.70 48.68 -1.81
C SER A 34 37.55 48.19 -0.92
N TRP A 35 36.62 49.07 -0.59
CA TRP A 35 35.43 48.68 0.17
C TRP A 35 34.47 47.88 -0.71
N SER A 36 34.09 46.69 -0.24
CA SER A 36 32.92 45.95 -0.72
C SER A 36 32.01 45.70 0.46
N THR A 37 30.83 46.33 0.47
CA THR A 37 29.84 46.18 1.53
C THR A 37 29.16 44.83 1.40
N ILE A 38 29.70 43.81 2.06
CA ILE A 38 29.02 42.53 2.25
C ILE A 38 27.94 42.74 3.31
N SER A 39 26.68 42.78 2.87
CA SER A 39 25.53 42.80 3.76
C SER A 39 25.47 41.49 4.54
N VAL A 40 25.80 41.53 5.82
CA VAL A 40 25.48 40.44 6.76
C VAL A 40 23.96 40.48 6.98
N ALA A 41 23.22 39.78 6.14
CA ALA A 41 21.83 39.44 6.44
C ALA A 41 21.85 38.65 7.75
N GLY A 42 21.08 39.11 8.74
CA GLY A 42 21.09 38.51 10.07
C GLY A 42 20.59 37.06 10.03
N ALA A 43 21.01 36.27 11.02
CA ALA A 43 20.34 35.01 11.29
C ALA A 43 18.85 35.27 11.50
N GLY A 44 18.00 34.65 10.67
CA GLY A 44 16.59 34.52 11.00
C GLY A 44 16.47 33.78 12.33
N ALA A 45 15.50 34.15 13.16
CA ALA A 45 15.28 33.44 14.41
C ALA A 45 14.90 31.99 14.10
N ASP A 46 15.48 31.04 14.83
CA ASP A 46 15.01 29.66 14.84
C ASP A 46 13.57 29.65 15.38
N SER A 47 12.59 29.51 14.48
CA SER A 47 11.26 29.03 14.86
C SER A 47 11.45 27.67 15.53
N PRO A 48 10.82 27.40 16.70
CA PRO A 48 10.90 26.11 17.35
C PRO A 48 10.02 25.09 16.61
N HIS A 49 10.43 24.72 15.39
CA HIS A 49 9.96 23.51 14.77
C HIS A 49 10.42 22.34 15.63
N SER A 50 9.46 21.48 15.97
CA SER A 50 9.68 20.18 16.58
C SER A 50 10.70 19.37 15.76
N SER A 51 11.33 18.38 16.40
CA SER A 51 12.30 17.48 15.78
C SER A 51 11.62 16.47 14.85
N SER A 52 10.89 16.96 13.84
CA SER A 52 10.19 16.15 12.85
C SER A 52 11.15 15.19 12.16
N PRO A 53 10.83 13.89 12.09
CA PRO A 53 11.70 12.89 11.48
C PRO A 53 11.90 13.19 9.99
N ASN A 54 13.10 12.90 9.48
CA ASN A 54 13.37 13.00 8.05
C ASN A 54 12.71 11.83 7.30
N LEU A 55 11.51 12.07 6.76
CA LEU A 55 10.74 11.10 5.99
C LEU A 55 11.21 10.94 4.53
N GLY A 56 12.27 11.66 4.12
CA GLY A 56 12.81 11.63 2.76
C GLY A 56 12.03 12.46 1.74
N ALA A 57 12.66 12.74 0.60
CA ALA A 57 12.16 13.69 -0.41
C ALA A 57 10.91 13.23 -1.21
N ASN A 58 10.46 11.99 -1.00
CA ASN A 58 9.26 11.41 -1.64
C ASN A 58 7.99 11.57 -0.78
N VAL A 59 8.12 12.10 0.43
CA VAL A 59 7.00 12.45 1.30
C VAL A 59 6.79 13.96 1.22
N ILE A 60 5.65 14.37 0.66
CA ILE A 60 5.29 15.76 0.46
C ILE A 60 4.22 16.12 1.48
N ILE A 61 4.59 16.95 2.47
CA ILE A 61 3.66 17.46 3.48
C ILE A 61 3.20 18.86 3.05
N PHE A 62 1.92 19.02 2.77
CA PHE A 62 1.28 20.29 2.42
C PHE A 62 0.68 20.95 3.66
N THR A 63 1.07 22.19 3.94
CA THR A 63 0.49 23.03 5.00
C THR A 63 -0.71 23.82 4.49
N PRO A 64 -1.71 24.18 5.32
CA PRO A 64 -2.80 25.06 4.91
C PRO A 64 -2.36 26.54 4.70
N THR A 65 -1.07 26.84 4.86
CA THR A 65 -0.50 28.18 4.62
C THR A 65 0.04 28.35 3.19
N GLU A 66 0.21 27.26 2.46
CA GLU A 66 0.63 27.29 1.05
C GLU A 66 -0.48 27.80 0.14
N SER A 67 -0.09 28.41 -1.00
CA SER A 67 -1.08 28.81 -1.99
C SER A 67 -1.66 27.57 -2.67
N GLN A 68 -2.98 27.54 -2.88
CA GLN A 68 -3.62 26.42 -3.59
C GLN A 68 -2.98 26.16 -4.95
N ALA A 69 -2.48 27.19 -5.65
CA ALA A 69 -1.78 27.04 -6.93
C ALA A 69 -0.41 26.33 -6.78
N THR A 70 0.26 26.46 -5.63
CA THR A 70 1.50 25.73 -5.31
C THR A 70 1.22 24.26 -5.07
N ILE A 71 0.17 23.96 -4.29
CA ILE A 71 -0.26 22.59 -4.00
C ILE A 71 -0.72 21.91 -5.30
N GLN A 72 -1.61 22.57 -6.06
CA GLN A 72 -2.11 22.12 -7.37
C GLN A 72 -0.97 21.79 -8.32
N ALA A 73 0.01 22.69 -8.50
CA ALA A 73 1.15 22.45 -9.39
C ALA A 73 2.00 21.25 -8.95
N THR A 74 2.12 20.99 -7.64
CA THR A 74 2.86 19.84 -7.10
C THR A 74 2.12 18.52 -7.34
N VAL A 75 0.82 18.47 -7.02
CA VAL A 75 0.00 17.25 -7.23
C VAL A 75 -0.19 16.97 -8.72
N ASP A 76 -0.34 17.99 -9.57
CA ASP A 76 -0.43 17.84 -11.03
C ASP A 76 0.88 17.29 -11.61
N ALA A 77 2.05 17.76 -11.14
CA ALA A 77 3.35 17.27 -11.60
C ALA A 77 3.57 15.80 -11.22
N ILE A 78 3.22 15.41 -10.00
CA ILE A 78 3.31 14.03 -9.53
C ILE A 78 2.28 13.15 -10.27
N SER A 79 1.07 13.65 -10.51
CA SER A 79 0.04 12.96 -11.31
C SER A 79 0.50 12.71 -12.75
N ALA A 80 1.03 13.73 -13.42
CA ALA A 80 1.54 13.63 -14.79
C ALA A 80 2.72 12.65 -14.92
N GLN A 81 3.48 12.44 -13.85
CA GLN A 81 4.48 11.37 -13.79
C GLN A 81 3.85 10.00 -13.51
N GLN A 82 2.93 9.90 -12.55
CA GLN A 82 2.51 8.62 -11.98
C GLN A 82 1.27 7.99 -12.64
N VAL A 83 0.40 8.72 -13.34
CA VAL A 83 -0.87 8.19 -13.90
C VAL A 83 -0.66 7.02 -14.88
N SER A 84 0.42 7.02 -15.65
CA SER A 84 0.79 5.95 -16.59
C SER A 84 1.92 5.03 -16.07
N ASN A 85 2.44 5.26 -14.86
CA ASN A 85 3.68 4.66 -14.37
C ASN A 85 3.50 3.28 -13.71
N GLN A 86 2.71 2.39 -14.34
CA GLN A 86 2.27 1.12 -13.74
C GLN A 86 3.42 0.29 -13.15
N PHE A 87 4.58 0.25 -13.81
CA PHE A 87 5.73 -0.57 -13.41
C PHE A 87 6.98 0.26 -13.07
N GLY A 88 6.80 1.54 -12.72
CA GLY A 88 7.90 2.41 -12.28
C GLY A 88 8.41 2.09 -10.88
N THR A 89 9.59 2.63 -10.55
CA THR A 89 10.21 2.56 -9.22
C THR A 89 9.90 3.76 -8.34
N GLN A 90 9.28 4.81 -8.89
CA GLN A 90 8.91 6.02 -8.18
C GLN A 90 7.69 5.76 -7.28
N ARG A 91 7.69 6.41 -6.10
CA ARG A 91 6.78 6.21 -4.98
C ARG A 91 6.54 7.57 -4.32
N TYR A 92 5.32 7.89 -3.90
CA TYR A 92 4.99 9.16 -3.26
C TYR A 92 3.97 9.01 -2.13
N ALA A 93 4.14 9.80 -1.07
CA ALA A 93 3.10 10.07 -0.09
C ALA A 93 2.77 11.56 -0.12
N LEU A 94 1.49 11.87 -0.34
CA LEU A 94 0.94 13.23 -0.41
C LEU A 94 0.13 13.48 0.87
N LEU A 95 0.79 14.06 1.86
CA LEU A 95 0.28 14.22 3.20
C LEU A 95 -0.23 15.67 3.39
N PHE A 96 -1.42 15.82 3.95
CA PHE A 96 -2.06 17.12 4.16
C PHE A 96 -2.22 17.36 5.66
N GLU A 97 -1.62 18.45 6.18
CA GLU A 97 -1.78 18.84 7.59
C GLU A 97 -3.26 19.14 7.96
N PRO A 98 -3.60 19.19 9.26
CA PRO A 98 -4.87 19.72 9.72
C PRO A 98 -5.14 21.13 9.16
N GLY A 99 -6.21 21.31 8.40
CA GLY A 99 -6.46 22.51 7.63
C GLY A 99 -7.52 22.36 6.53
N VAL A 100 -7.70 23.42 5.74
CA VAL A 100 -8.69 23.50 4.67
C VAL A 100 -8.01 23.88 3.34
N TYR A 101 -8.19 23.05 2.33
CA TYR A 101 -7.48 23.10 1.04
C TYR A 101 -8.46 23.33 -0.10
N GLY A 102 -8.20 24.34 -0.92
CA GLY A 102 -9.14 24.79 -1.98
C GLY A 102 -10.43 25.42 -1.43
N SER A 103 -11.29 25.90 -2.33
CA SER A 103 -12.59 26.48 -2.00
C SER A 103 -13.62 26.26 -3.11
N VAL A 104 -14.90 26.54 -2.86
CA VAL A 104 -15.97 26.45 -3.88
C VAL A 104 -15.73 27.35 -5.10
N THR A 105 -14.93 28.43 -4.97
CA THR A 105 -14.57 29.32 -6.09
C THR A 105 -13.19 29.04 -6.68
N ASN A 106 -12.36 28.25 -6.01
CA ASN A 106 -11.04 27.82 -6.47
C ASN A 106 -10.71 26.42 -5.89
N PRO A 107 -11.36 25.36 -6.40
CA PRO A 107 -11.29 24.02 -5.82
C PRO A 107 -9.96 23.32 -6.11
N LEU A 108 -9.49 22.50 -5.17
CA LEU A 108 -8.32 21.65 -5.34
C LEU A 108 -8.76 20.31 -5.96
N ASN A 109 -8.58 20.15 -7.27
CA ASN A 109 -8.97 18.94 -7.99
C ASN A 109 -7.74 18.32 -8.64
N PHE A 110 -7.41 17.08 -8.30
CA PHE A 110 -6.27 16.38 -8.88
C PHE A 110 -6.58 14.91 -9.18
N GLN A 111 -5.58 14.20 -9.72
CA GLN A 111 -5.66 12.78 -10.04
C GLN A 111 -4.57 11.99 -9.30
N VAL A 112 -4.93 10.84 -8.73
CA VAL A 112 -4.00 9.94 -8.04
C VAL A 112 -3.49 8.88 -9.01
N GLY A 113 -2.19 8.93 -9.31
CA GLY A 113 -1.49 7.96 -10.17
C GLY A 113 -1.15 6.65 -9.46
N TYR A 114 -0.34 5.81 -10.12
CA TYR A 114 0.22 4.61 -9.48
C TYR A 114 1.22 4.96 -8.39
N TYR A 115 1.30 4.14 -7.36
CA TYR A 115 2.18 4.25 -6.19
C TYR A 115 2.14 5.63 -5.50
N THR A 116 0.94 6.19 -5.38
CA THR A 116 0.68 7.44 -4.70
C THR A 116 -0.28 7.19 -3.55
N GLU A 117 0.19 7.41 -2.33
CA GLU A 117 -0.65 7.57 -1.15
C GLU A 117 -1.12 9.02 -1.04
N VAL A 118 -2.38 9.24 -0.69
CA VAL A 118 -2.93 10.54 -0.30
C VAL A 118 -3.56 10.40 1.08
N ALA A 119 -3.10 11.19 2.05
CA ALA A 119 -3.59 11.09 3.43
C ALA A 119 -3.71 12.45 4.12
N GLY A 120 -4.70 12.60 4.99
CA GLY A 120 -4.73 13.67 5.99
C GLY A 120 -3.93 13.29 7.24
N LEU A 121 -3.30 14.28 7.86
CA LEU A 121 -2.57 14.17 9.13
C LEU A 121 -3.44 14.62 10.33
N GLY A 122 -4.77 14.56 10.18
CA GLY A 122 -5.72 14.78 11.26
C GLY A 122 -5.70 13.65 12.30
N ALA A 123 -6.10 13.94 13.54
CA ALA A 123 -6.55 12.87 14.43
C ALA A 123 -7.92 12.32 13.97
N GLN A 124 -8.68 13.17 13.27
CA GLN A 124 -10.01 12.93 12.72
C GLN A 124 -10.04 13.32 11.23
N PRO A 125 -10.83 12.66 10.37
CA PRO A 125 -10.99 13.05 8.96
C PRO A 125 -11.53 14.46 8.75
N GLY A 126 -12.26 14.99 9.75
CA GLY A 126 -12.75 16.37 9.74
C GLY A 126 -11.67 17.43 9.96
N ASP A 127 -10.47 17.05 10.43
CA ASP A 127 -9.36 17.99 10.67
C ASP A 127 -8.70 18.42 9.35
N THR A 128 -8.72 17.57 8.33
CA THR A 128 -8.11 17.82 7.00
C THR A 128 -9.20 17.82 5.92
N VAL A 129 -9.49 18.98 5.35
CA VAL A 129 -10.64 19.18 4.44
C VAL A 129 -10.17 19.64 3.05
N ILE A 130 -10.48 18.87 2.01
CA ILE A 130 -10.31 19.23 0.60
C ILE A 130 -11.65 19.69 0.03
N ASN A 131 -11.74 20.96 -0.39
CA ASN A 131 -12.85 21.45 -1.20
C ASN A 131 -12.48 21.27 -2.68
N GLY A 132 -12.97 20.19 -3.29
CA GLY A 132 -12.53 19.76 -4.62
C GLY A 132 -12.79 18.28 -4.88
N SER A 133 -11.76 17.53 -5.28
CA SER A 133 -11.83 16.08 -5.56
C SER A 133 -10.44 15.43 -5.75
N VAL A 134 -10.31 14.13 -5.47
CA VAL A 134 -9.03 13.37 -5.38
C VAL A 134 -9.06 12.13 -6.29
N ASN A 135 -9.24 12.39 -7.58
CA ASN A 135 -9.83 11.43 -8.51
C ASN A 135 -8.89 10.32 -9.03
N VAL A 136 -9.49 9.26 -9.55
CA VAL A 136 -8.90 8.27 -10.44
C VAL A 136 -9.88 8.06 -11.60
N TYR A 137 -9.39 8.15 -12.84
CA TYR A 137 -10.17 7.98 -14.07
C TYR A 137 -9.67 6.78 -14.89
N ASN A 138 -10.39 6.39 -15.95
CA ASN A 138 -10.01 5.27 -16.81
C ASN A 138 -8.67 5.50 -17.53
N GLN A 139 -7.92 4.41 -17.73
CA GLN A 139 -6.78 4.35 -18.65
C GLN A 139 -7.31 4.09 -20.08
N CYS A 140 -6.96 4.95 -21.03
CA CYS A 140 -7.44 4.86 -22.41
C CYS A 140 -6.37 4.32 -23.38
N THR A 141 -6.60 3.14 -23.97
CA THR A 141 -5.75 2.55 -25.02
C THR A 141 -6.58 2.27 -26.27
N ASN A 142 -6.14 2.76 -27.43
CA ASN A 142 -6.79 2.54 -28.74
C ASN A 142 -8.30 2.89 -28.80
N GLY A 143 -8.75 3.84 -27.96
CA GLY A 143 -10.16 4.25 -27.87
C GLY A 143 -11.02 3.38 -26.94
N SER A 144 -10.44 2.38 -26.27
CA SER A 144 -11.04 1.65 -25.16
C SER A 144 -10.51 2.22 -23.84
N CYS A 145 -11.39 2.73 -22.99
CA CYS A 145 -11.06 3.31 -21.70
C CYS A 145 -11.62 2.44 -20.56
N VAL A 146 -10.75 1.96 -19.68
CA VAL A 146 -11.09 1.07 -18.55
C VAL A 146 -10.25 1.40 -17.31
N ALA A 147 -10.77 1.06 -16.13
CA ALA A 147 -10.10 1.16 -14.83
C ALA A 147 -9.50 -0.18 -14.36
N LEU A 148 -9.61 -1.25 -15.14
CA LEU A 148 -9.14 -2.62 -14.83
C LEU A 148 -7.69 -2.70 -14.32
N ASN A 149 -6.82 -1.75 -14.69
CA ASN A 149 -5.42 -1.72 -14.26
C ASN A 149 -5.11 -0.64 -13.21
N ASN A 150 -6.09 0.12 -12.70
CA ASN A 150 -5.86 1.22 -11.76
C ASN A 150 -5.56 0.72 -10.33
N PHE A 151 -4.38 0.13 -10.17
CA PHE A 151 -3.85 -0.46 -8.94
C PHE A 151 -3.02 0.52 -8.10
N TRP A 152 -2.62 0.07 -6.92
CA TRP A 152 -1.52 0.60 -6.08
C TRP A 152 -1.64 2.10 -5.81
N ARG A 153 -2.74 2.55 -5.18
CA ARG A 153 -2.94 3.94 -4.73
C ARG A 153 -3.86 3.98 -3.52
N SER A 154 -3.77 4.99 -2.67
CA SER A 154 -4.61 5.06 -1.47
C SER A 154 -5.11 6.46 -1.17
N LEU A 155 -6.26 6.52 -0.51
CA LEU A 155 -6.86 7.76 -0.01
C LEU A 155 -7.29 7.55 1.44
N SER A 156 -6.83 8.40 2.36
CA SER A 156 -7.17 8.22 3.78
C SER A 156 -7.27 9.47 4.67
N ASN A 157 -7.98 9.31 5.79
CA ASN A 157 -8.01 10.21 6.94
C ASN A 157 -8.29 11.69 6.62
N LEU A 158 -9.22 11.95 5.68
CA LEU A 158 -9.57 13.32 5.24
C LEU A 158 -11.03 13.44 4.81
N THR A 159 -11.50 14.68 4.69
CA THR A 159 -12.84 15.04 4.21
C THR A 159 -12.77 15.67 2.82
N ILE A 160 -13.51 15.13 1.86
CA ILE A 160 -13.74 15.72 0.54
C ILE A 160 -15.12 16.39 0.52
N ASN A 161 -15.14 17.71 0.37
CA ASN A 161 -16.33 18.46 -0.01
C ASN A 161 -16.33 18.62 -1.52
N VAL A 162 -17.23 17.93 -2.22
CA VAL A 162 -17.28 17.93 -3.69
C VAL A 162 -17.62 19.33 -4.21
N ALA A 163 -16.62 19.99 -4.81
CA ALA A 163 -16.70 21.40 -5.21
C ALA A 163 -16.34 21.63 -6.69
N ASN A 164 -16.50 20.60 -7.53
CA ASN A 164 -15.84 20.47 -8.83
C ASN A 164 -16.78 20.55 -10.05
N SER A 165 -17.90 21.28 -9.96
CA SER A 165 -18.93 21.39 -11.02
C SER A 165 -18.46 22.00 -12.36
N SER A 166 -17.23 22.52 -12.41
CA SER A 166 -16.55 22.93 -13.64
C SER A 166 -15.98 21.76 -14.46
N LEU A 167 -15.87 20.55 -13.91
CA LEU A 167 -15.34 19.36 -14.58
C LEU A 167 -16.36 18.66 -15.50
N GLY A 168 -17.59 19.17 -15.58
CA GLY A 168 -18.60 18.68 -16.52
C GLY A 168 -19.07 17.26 -16.19
N CYS A 169 -18.73 16.28 -17.03
CA CYS A 169 -19.06 14.88 -16.77
C CYS A 169 -18.37 14.35 -15.51
N HIS A 170 -17.12 14.76 -15.28
CA HIS A 170 -16.33 14.43 -14.08
C HIS A 170 -16.67 15.32 -12.86
N THR A 171 -17.93 15.77 -12.74
CA THR A 171 -18.44 16.37 -11.51
C THR A 171 -18.78 15.27 -10.52
N GLY A 172 -18.26 15.33 -9.29
CA GLY A 172 -18.26 14.23 -8.33
C GLY A 172 -16.85 13.80 -7.94
N GLU A 173 -16.73 13.00 -6.88
CA GLU A 173 -15.51 12.28 -6.52
C GLU A 173 -15.43 10.97 -7.30
N PHE A 174 -14.42 10.78 -8.14
CA PHE A 174 -14.26 9.57 -8.94
C PHE A 174 -13.15 8.69 -8.36
N TRP A 175 -13.48 7.52 -7.82
CA TRP A 175 -12.51 6.50 -7.40
C TRP A 175 -12.59 5.29 -8.35
N ALA A 176 -12.33 5.51 -9.64
CA ALA A 176 -12.37 4.47 -10.67
C ALA A 176 -11.13 3.57 -10.61
N VAL A 177 -11.10 2.69 -9.61
CA VAL A 177 -9.96 1.83 -9.26
C VAL A 177 -10.23 0.34 -9.51
N SER A 178 -9.18 -0.48 -9.41
CA SER A 178 -9.31 -1.93 -9.27
C SER A 178 -8.65 -2.42 -7.97
N GLN A 179 -7.95 -3.56 -7.95
CA GLN A 179 -7.35 -4.16 -6.74
C GLN A 179 -6.22 -3.29 -6.12
N ALA A 180 -5.95 -3.48 -4.83
CA ALA A 180 -4.94 -2.74 -4.05
C ALA A 180 -5.06 -1.21 -4.18
N ALA A 181 -6.29 -0.71 -4.04
CA ALA A 181 -6.61 0.71 -4.14
C ALA A 181 -7.49 1.23 -2.98
N PRO A 182 -7.06 1.02 -1.71
CA PRO A 182 -7.92 1.22 -0.54
C PRO A 182 -8.29 2.69 -0.32
N MET A 183 -9.57 2.90 0.00
CA MET A 183 -10.06 4.14 0.60
C MET A 183 -10.42 3.87 2.07
N ARG A 184 -9.65 4.45 3.01
CA ARG A 184 -9.81 4.18 4.45
C ARG A 184 -10.06 5.47 5.21
N ARG A 185 -11.06 5.52 6.08
CA ARG A 185 -11.25 6.65 6.99
C ARG A 185 -11.49 7.98 6.26
N VAL A 186 -12.29 7.96 5.19
CA VAL A 186 -12.59 9.13 4.35
C VAL A 186 -14.03 9.60 4.55
N VAL A 187 -14.25 10.92 4.56
CA VAL A 187 -15.59 11.50 4.48
C VAL A 187 -15.78 12.11 3.09
N VAL A 188 -16.83 11.74 2.36
CA VAL A 188 -17.17 12.38 1.08
C VAL A 188 -18.56 13.01 1.16
N ASN A 189 -18.59 14.33 0.97
CA ASN A 189 -19.80 15.13 0.95
C ASN A 189 -20.12 15.54 -0.50
N GLY A 190 -20.90 14.70 -1.18
CA GLY A 190 -21.29 14.84 -2.59
C GLY A 190 -21.38 13.51 -3.34
N LEU A 191 -21.51 13.60 -4.67
CA LEU A 191 -21.52 12.42 -5.55
C LEU A 191 -20.18 11.68 -5.49
N THR A 192 -20.22 10.36 -5.25
CA THR A 192 -19.07 9.46 -5.39
C THR A 192 -19.35 8.44 -6.48
N SER A 193 -18.38 8.22 -7.38
CA SER A 193 -18.45 7.21 -8.44
C SER A 193 -17.24 6.29 -8.42
N LEU A 194 -17.49 4.98 -8.31
CA LEU A 194 -16.47 3.93 -8.35
C LEU A 194 -16.15 3.48 -9.79
N MET A 195 -16.79 4.10 -10.79
CA MET A 195 -16.45 3.97 -12.21
C MET A 195 -16.20 5.35 -12.84
N ASP A 196 -15.38 5.41 -13.89
CA ASP A 196 -15.37 6.55 -14.82
C ASP A 196 -16.35 6.26 -15.97
N TYR A 197 -17.59 6.76 -15.83
CA TYR A 197 -18.63 6.66 -16.85
C TYR A 197 -18.50 7.67 -18.00
N CYS A 198 -17.51 8.57 -17.95
CA CYS A 198 -17.32 9.60 -18.98
C CYS A 198 -16.50 9.10 -20.17
N SER A 199 -15.88 7.91 -20.05
CA SER A 199 -15.14 7.26 -21.12
C SER A 199 -15.44 5.75 -21.15
N GLY A 200 -15.75 5.18 -22.33
CA GLY A 200 -16.21 3.79 -22.47
C GLY A 200 -15.11 2.79 -22.88
N PRO A 201 -15.25 1.49 -22.59
CA PRO A 201 -16.41 0.81 -22.00
C PRO A 201 -16.47 0.83 -20.46
N SER A 202 -15.55 1.54 -19.80
CA SER A 202 -15.60 1.84 -18.36
C SER A 202 -15.46 0.65 -17.40
N PHE A 203 -14.98 -0.52 -17.86
CA PHE A 203 -14.84 -1.70 -16.99
C PHE A 203 -13.87 -1.45 -15.82
N ALA A 204 -14.18 -1.97 -14.63
CA ALA A 204 -13.43 -1.80 -13.40
C ALA A 204 -13.52 -3.08 -12.52
N SER A 205 -12.46 -3.41 -11.80
CA SER A 205 -12.33 -4.64 -10.98
C SER A 205 -11.90 -4.30 -9.55
N GLY A 206 -12.64 -3.40 -8.92
CA GLY A 206 -12.45 -3.01 -7.52
C GLY A 206 -12.74 -4.14 -6.54
N GLY A 207 -12.60 -3.91 -5.24
CA GLY A 207 -12.10 -2.69 -4.62
C GLY A 207 -12.45 -2.66 -3.14
N TYR A 208 -11.88 -1.71 -2.40
CA TYR A 208 -11.91 -1.72 -0.94
C TYR A 208 -12.22 -0.33 -0.35
N ILE A 209 -13.25 -0.26 0.49
CA ILE A 209 -13.57 0.91 1.34
C ILE A 209 -13.72 0.46 2.81
N ALA A 210 -13.12 1.19 3.75
CA ALA A 210 -13.34 0.98 5.18
C ALA A 210 -13.43 2.28 5.99
N ASP A 211 -14.06 2.22 7.17
CA ASP A 211 -14.09 3.30 8.18
C ASP A 211 -14.59 4.66 7.63
N SER A 212 -15.39 4.66 6.56
CA SER A 212 -15.65 5.86 5.73
C SER A 212 -17.12 6.32 5.79
N SER A 213 -17.39 7.57 5.40
CA SER A 213 -18.73 8.17 5.49
C SER A 213 -19.09 8.99 4.26
N PHE A 214 -20.13 8.58 3.54
CA PHE A 214 -20.57 9.19 2.28
C PHE A 214 -21.94 9.85 2.48
N THR A 215 -22.08 11.13 2.12
CA THR A 215 -23.34 11.88 2.29
C THR A 215 -23.65 12.81 1.11
N GLY A 216 -24.93 13.05 0.84
CA GLY A 216 -25.39 13.97 -0.20
C GLY A 216 -25.51 13.34 -1.59
N SER A 217 -25.30 12.02 -1.71
CA SER A 217 -25.58 11.21 -2.89
C SER A 217 -25.41 9.72 -2.63
N THR A 218 -26.21 8.94 -3.35
CA THR A 218 -26.01 7.50 -3.54
C THR A 218 -24.69 7.24 -4.28
N ILE A 219 -23.87 6.32 -3.78
CA ILE A 219 -22.60 5.93 -4.40
C ILE A 219 -22.88 5.18 -5.71
N VAL A 220 -22.23 5.59 -6.80
CA VAL A 220 -22.32 4.95 -8.10
C VAL A 220 -21.29 3.81 -8.20
N ASN A 221 -21.73 2.57 -7.96
CA ASN A 221 -20.96 1.37 -8.29
C ASN A 221 -20.76 1.27 -9.81
N GLY A 222 -21.85 1.42 -10.55
CA GLY A 222 -21.85 1.39 -12.00
C GLY A 222 -21.32 0.07 -12.56
N SER A 223 -20.22 0.14 -13.32
CA SER A 223 -19.57 -1.00 -13.99
C SER A 223 -18.70 -1.87 -13.08
N GLN A 224 -18.44 -1.48 -11.82
CA GLN A 224 -17.59 -2.25 -10.90
C GLN A 224 -18.09 -3.68 -10.76
N GLN A 225 -17.26 -4.64 -11.18
CA GLN A 225 -17.55 -6.08 -11.19
C GLN A 225 -17.91 -6.57 -9.78
N GLN A 226 -17.03 -6.30 -8.83
CA GLN A 226 -17.19 -6.56 -7.41
C GLN A 226 -16.67 -5.37 -6.60
N PHE A 227 -17.02 -5.31 -5.32
CA PHE A 227 -16.47 -4.35 -4.37
C PHE A 227 -16.72 -4.85 -2.93
N PHE A 228 -15.81 -4.49 -2.02
CA PHE A 228 -15.96 -4.70 -0.59
C PHE A 228 -16.01 -3.39 0.17
N VAL A 229 -16.97 -3.28 1.08
CA VAL A 229 -17.13 -2.17 2.00
C VAL A 229 -17.22 -2.74 3.43
N ARG A 230 -16.64 -2.05 4.42
CA ARG A 230 -16.91 -2.32 5.83
C ARG A 230 -16.89 -1.09 6.73
N ASN A 231 -17.52 -1.21 7.90
CA ASN A 231 -17.53 -0.21 8.98
C ASN A 231 -17.80 1.22 8.49
N SER A 232 -18.67 1.40 7.48
CA SER A 232 -18.89 2.68 6.81
C SER A 232 -20.33 3.18 6.92
N ASN A 233 -20.55 4.48 6.71
CA ASN A 233 -21.86 5.11 6.58
C ASN A 233 -22.14 5.41 5.11
N LEU A 234 -23.25 4.91 4.56
CA LEU A 234 -23.59 4.99 3.14
C LEU A 234 -24.96 5.68 2.92
N ASP A 235 -25.00 6.77 2.16
CA ASP A 235 -26.23 7.44 1.68
C ASP A 235 -26.86 6.71 0.46
N GLY A 236 -26.65 5.39 0.39
CA GLY A 236 -27.14 4.48 -0.64
C GLY A 236 -26.09 3.96 -1.63
N TRP A 237 -26.44 2.88 -2.34
CA TRP A 237 -25.61 2.18 -3.32
C TRP A 237 -26.39 1.93 -4.61
N SER A 238 -25.82 2.24 -5.79
CA SER A 238 -26.59 2.31 -7.05
C SER A 238 -27.04 0.97 -7.61
N ASN A 239 -26.16 -0.03 -7.64
CA ASN A 239 -26.35 -1.34 -8.28
C ASN A 239 -25.24 -2.31 -7.88
N GLY A 240 -25.37 -3.58 -8.27
CA GLY A 240 -24.26 -4.54 -8.23
C GLY A 240 -24.14 -5.34 -9.53
N VAL A 241 -22.92 -5.76 -9.86
CA VAL A 241 -22.62 -6.50 -11.10
C VAL A 241 -22.46 -8.00 -10.83
N TRP A 242 -21.41 -8.43 -10.11
CA TRP A 242 -21.16 -9.85 -9.78
C TRP A 242 -21.17 -10.14 -8.27
N ASN A 243 -20.45 -9.36 -7.46
CA ASN A 243 -20.37 -9.58 -6.01
C ASN A 243 -20.14 -8.26 -5.24
N GLN A 244 -21.17 -7.70 -4.62
CA GLN A 244 -21.03 -6.51 -3.78
C GLN A 244 -21.25 -6.92 -2.33
N VAL A 245 -20.24 -6.68 -1.48
CA VAL A 245 -20.20 -7.18 -0.10
C VAL A 245 -20.04 -6.03 0.88
N PHE A 246 -20.88 -6.03 1.91
CA PHE A 246 -20.97 -5.01 2.95
C PHE A 246 -20.86 -5.66 4.32
N SER A 247 -20.13 -5.06 5.25
CA SER A 247 -19.87 -5.62 6.59
C SER A 247 -19.88 -4.53 7.67
N GLY A 248 -20.95 -4.51 8.48
CA GLY A 248 -21.14 -3.46 9.49
C GLY A 248 -21.55 -2.10 8.91
N ASP A 249 -21.89 -2.01 7.63
CA ASP A 249 -22.16 -0.75 6.95
C ASP A 249 -23.56 -0.20 7.23
N VAL A 250 -23.61 0.99 7.82
CA VAL A 250 -24.85 1.71 8.09
C VAL A 250 -25.38 2.29 6.78
N GLY A 251 -26.59 1.87 6.38
CA GLY A 251 -27.21 2.31 5.11
C GLY A 251 -26.86 1.44 3.89
N ALA A 252 -26.09 0.37 4.07
CA ALA A 252 -25.91 -0.64 3.02
C ALA A 252 -27.24 -1.28 2.58
N PRO A 253 -27.34 -1.72 1.31
CA PRO A 253 -28.55 -2.37 0.81
C PRO A 253 -28.81 -3.70 1.54
N ALA A 254 -30.08 -4.07 1.68
CA ALA A 254 -30.46 -5.35 2.29
C ALA A 254 -29.91 -6.55 1.47
N PRO A 255 -29.60 -7.69 2.12
CA PRO A 255 -29.09 -8.89 1.45
C PRO A 255 -29.96 -9.32 0.26
N CYS A 256 -29.33 -9.53 -0.89
CA CYS A 256 -29.99 -9.92 -2.13
C CYS A 256 -29.08 -10.82 -2.98
N PHE A 257 -28.82 -12.03 -2.49
CA PHE A 257 -28.03 -13.04 -3.20
C PHE A 257 -28.83 -14.33 -3.41
N PRO A 258 -28.93 -14.87 -4.64
CA PRO A 258 -28.50 -14.28 -5.90
C PRO A 258 -29.32 -13.04 -6.29
N ALA A 259 -28.80 -12.23 -7.21
CA ALA A 259 -29.37 -10.96 -7.63
C ALA A 259 -30.84 -11.04 -8.07
N GLN A 260 -31.64 -10.04 -7.69
CA GLN A 260 -33.04 -9.91 -8.11
C GLN A 260 -33.33 -8.55 -8.75
N LYS A 261 -34.27 -8.51 -9.70
CA LYS A 261 -34.73 -7.26 -10.35
C LYS A 261 -35.33 -6.23 -9.38
N SER A 262 -35.72 -6.66 -8.20
CA SER A 262 -36.28 -5.86 -7.10
C SER A 262 -35.23 -5.12 -6.27
N CYS A 263 -33.95 -5.52 -6.32
CA CYS A 263 -32.89 -4.98 -5.45
C CYS A 263 -31.72 -4.33 -6.20
N GLY A 264 -31.53 -4.63 -7.49
CA GLY A 264 -30.54 -3.93 -8.34
C GLY A 264 -29.12 -4.52 -8.36
N GLY A 265 -28.84 -5.59 -7.61
CA GLY A 265 -27.57 -6.29 -7.67
C GLY A 265 -27.50 -7.56 -6.81
N PRO A 266 -26.44 -8.38 -6.98
CA PRO A 266 -26.05 -9.41 -6.02
C PRO A 266 -25.41 -8.76 -4.80
N TYR A 267 -26.13 -8.74 -3.67
CA TYR A 267 -25.70 -8.09 -2.44
C TYR A 267 -25.54 -9.07 -1.28
N THR A 268 -24.37 -9.08 -0.64
CA THR A 268 -24.09 -9.83 0.59
C THR A 268 -23.83 -8.83 1.72
N THR A 269 -24.78 -8.68 2.63
CA THR A 269 -24.73 -7.63 3.67
C THR A 269 -24.72 -8.25 5.07
N LEU A 270 -23.64 -8.07 5.81
CA LEU A 270 -23.51 -8.45 7.21
C LEU A 270 -23.82 -7.21 8.09
N PRO A 271 -24.65 -7.33 9.14
CA PRO A 271 -25.04 -6.18 9.97
C PRO A 271 -23.91 -5.66 10.86
N THR A 272 -22.86 -6.45 11.07
CA THR A 272 -21.68 -6.15 11.88
C THR A 272 -20.46 -6.87 11.32
N SER A 273 -19.27 -6.28 11.46
CA SER A 273 -18.00 -6.97 11.20
C SER A 273 -17.57 -7.74 12.45
N PRO A 274 -17.39 -9.09 12.41
CA PRO A 274 -17.11 -9.88 13.62
C PRO A 274 -15.91 -9.43 14.46
N VAL A 275 -14.78 -9.08 13.82
CA VAL A 275 -13.60 -8.50 14.47
C VAL A 275 -12.88 -7.58 13.49
N THR A 276 -12.54 -6.35 13.88
CA THR A 276 -11.80 -5.40 13.03
C THR A 276 -10.83 -4.58 13.86
N GLU A 277 -9.72 -4.18 13.26
CA GLU A 277 -8.77 -3.21 13.83
C GLU A 277 -8.40 -2.28 12.67
N GLU A 278 -8.61 -0.97 12.81
CA GLU A 278 -8.38 -0.04 11.70
C GLU A 278 -6.87 0.24 11.52
N ALA A 279 -6.49 0.65 10.30
CA ALA A 279 -5.08 0.74 9.92
C ALA A 279 -4.30 1.79 10.73
N PRO A 280 -3.08 1.47 11.23
CA PRO A 280 -2.22 2.47 11.85
C PRO A 280 -1.87 3.60 10.88
N PHE A 281 -2.04 4.86 11.30
CA PHE A 281 -1.88 6.04 10.44
C PHE A 281 -1.01 7.13 11.09
N LEU A 282 -0.32 7.92 10.26
CA LEU A 282 0.41 9.10 10.73
C LEU A 282 -0.55 10.27 10.96
N TYR A 283 -0.34 11.01 12.04
CA TYR A 283 -1.08 12.26 12.30
C TYR A 283 -0.24 13.27 13.08
N THR A 284 -0.65 14.54 13.02
CA THR A 284 -0.03 15.64 13.79
C THR A 284 -0.83 15.88 15.07
N ASP A 285 -0.15 15.82 16.22
CA ASP A 285 -0.78 16.07 17.52
C ASP A 285 -1.08 17.55 17.79
N SER A 286 -1.82 17.82 18.88
CA SER A 286 -2.19 19.18 19.30
C SER A 286 -1.02 20.08 19.73
N SER A 287 0.21 19.56 19.74
CA SER A 287 1.45 20.28 19.98
C SER A 287 2.33 20.42 18.72
N GLY A 288 1.87 19.94 17.57
CA GLY A 288 2.60 20.01 16.30
C GLY A 288 3.67 18.94 16.13
N ASN A 289 3.58 17.81 16.84
CA ASN A 289 4.46 16.66 16.63
C ASN A 289 3.79 15.61 15.75
N LEU A 290 4.55 15.03 14.83
CA LEU A 290 4.12 13.84 14.11
C LEU A 290 4.09 12.63 15.07
N ARG A 291 3.04 11.82 14.96
CA ARG A 291 2.77 10.61 15.76
C ARG A 291 2.24 9.51 14.82
N VAL A 292 2.25 8.27 15.30
CA VAL A 292 1.47 7.18 14.68
C VAL A 292 0.33 6.81 15.63
N PHE A 293 -0.91 6.87 15.16
CA PHE A 293 -2.05 6.31 15.87
C PHE A 293 -2.20 4.83 15.51
N VAL A 294 -2.44 4.00 16.53
CA VAL A 294 -2.74 2.57 16.41
C VAL A 294 -4.13 2.35 17.00
N PRO A 295 -5.17 2.19 16.16
CA PRO A 295 -6.52 1.86 16.61
C PRO A 295 -6.59 0.61 17.48
N SER A 296 -7.64 0.50 18.29
CA SER A 296 -7.93 -0.70 19.09
C SER A 296 -8.76 -1.70 18.29
N VAL A 297 -8.59 -2.99 18.61
CA VAL A 297 -9.47 -4.06 18.15
C VAL A 297 -10.92 -3.77 18.57
N GLN A 298 -11.85 -4.02 17.66
CA GLN A 298 -13.29 -3.94 17.86
C GLN A 298 -13.94 -5.28 17.50
N HIS A 299 -15.03 -5.62 18.19
CA HIS A 299 -15.80 -6.83 17.93
C HIS A 299 -17.26 -6.51 17.63
N ASN A 300 -17.81 -7.12 16.58
CA ASN A 300 -19.15 -6.84 16.07
C ASN A 300 -19.36 -5.34 15.74
N SER A 301 -18.36 -4.72 15.13
CA SER A 301 -18.32 -3.30 14.76
C SER A 301 -19.34 -2.96 13.66
N SER A 302 -19.84 -1.71 13.67
CA SER A 302 -20.70 -1.16 12.63
C SER A 302 -20.61 0.36 12.61
N GLY A 303 -20.56 0.94 11.41
CA GLY A 303 -20.24 2.34 11.17
C GLY A 303 -18.78 2.70 11.50
N PRO A 304 -18.33 3.93 11.18
CA PRO A 304 -16.94 4.33 11.36
C PRO A 304 -16.50 4.43 12.82
N ALA A 305 -15.28 3.98 13.11
CA ALA A 305 -14.67 3.94 14.43
C ALA A 305 -14.55 5.33 15.09
N TRP A 306 -14.35 6.36 14.27
CA TRP A 306 -14.26 7.76 14.68
C TRP A 306 -15.63 8.46 14.83
N SER A 307 -16.73 7.85 14.40
CA SER A 307 -18.06 8.50 14.41
C SER A 307 -18.60 8.80 15.82
N GLY A 308 -18.09 8.08 16.84
CA GLY A 308 -18.38 8.33 18.25
C GLY A 308 -17.55 9.46 18.90
N GLY A 309 -16.60 10.05 18.18
CA GLY A 309 -15.66 11.05 18.69
C GLY A 309 -14.22 10.55 18.67
N ALA A 310 -13.50 10.68 19.80
CA ALA A 310 -12.14 10.15 19.92
C ALA A 310 -12.17 8.62 19.86
N GLU A 311 -11.57 8.06 18.81
CA GLU A 311 -11.41 6.63 18.62
C GLU A 311 -10.55 6.01 19.73
N SER A 312 -10.84 4.76 20.09
CA SER A 312 -10.02 4.01 21.04
C SER A 312 -8.76 3.48 20.36
N GLY A 313 -7.60 3.76 20.93
CA GLY A 313 -6.29 3.39 20.37
C GLY A 313 -5.13 3.93 21.21
N SER A 314 -3.92 3.78 20.70
CA SER A 314 -2.70 4.34 21.29
C SER A 314 -2.01 5.29 20.31
N SER A 315 -1.29 6.29 20.83
CA SER A 315 -0.49 7.21 20.03
C SER A 315 0.99 7.01 20.35
N LEU A 316 1.74 6.53 19.37
CA LEU A 316 3.17 6.25 19.45
C LEU A 316 3.99 7.47 18.99
N SER A 317 5.15 7.69 19.61
CA SER A 317 6.09 8.74 19.23
C SER A 317 6.82 8.37 17.95
N MET A 318 7.17 9.34 17.12
CA MET A 318 8.12 9.09 16.02
C MET A 318 9.52 8.72 16.53
N GLU A 319 9.82 8.95 17.81
CA GLU A 319 11.01 8.43 18.50
C GLU A 319 10.94 6.91 18.76
N ASP A 320 9.73 6.34 18.84
CA ASP A 320 9.50 4.89 18.98
C ASP A 320 9.66 4.13 17.65
N PHE A 321 9.96 4.84 16.54
CA PHE A 321 10.11 4.29 15.20
C PHE A 321 11.53 4.45 14.65
N PHE A 322 12.06 3.37 14.08
CA PHE A 322 13.17 3.43 13.15
C PHE A 322 12.66 3.81 11.77
N VAL A 323 13.04 5.00 11.29
CA VAL A 323 12.65 5.48 9.95
C VAL A 323 13.69 5.02 8.93
N ALA A 324 13.27 4.10 8.06
CA ALA A 324 14.11 3.50 7.02
C ALA A 324 13.86 4.13 5.64
N THR A 325 14.89 4.09 4.79
CA THR A 325 14.84 4.49 3.38
C THR A 325 15.40 3.37 2.50
N PRO A 326 15.19 3.41 1.18
CA PRO A 326 15.79 2.44 0.24
C PRO A 326 17.32 2.26 0.33
N SER A 327 18.04 3.20 0.97
CA SER A 327 19.49 3.12 1.21
C SER A 327 19.86 2.67 2.63
N THR A 328 18.89 2.42 3.51
CA THR A 328 19.12 1.96 4.89
C THR A 328 19.42 0.45 4.88
N PRO A 329 20.58 -0.01 5.37
CA PRO A 329 20.93 -1.43 5.33
C PRO A 329 19.99 -2.32 6.15
N GLU A 330 19.76 -3.54 5.68
CA GLU A 330 18.83 -4.52 6.29
C GLU A 330 19.24 -4.89 7.71
N HIS A 331 20.56 -4.90 7.99
CA HIS A 331 21.08 -5.16 9.33
C HIS A 331 20.76 -4.02 10.32
N ALA A 332 20.67 -2.77 9.87
CA ALA A 332 20.30 -1.65 10.73
C ALA A 332 18.79 -1.69 11.07
N ILE A 333 17.95 -2.01 10.09
CA ILE A 333 16.51 -2.26 10.28
C ILE A 333 16.32 -3.39 11.31
N ASN A 334 16.99 -4.53 11.13
CA ASN A 334 16.87 -5.67 12.02
C ASN A 334 17.44 -5.39 13.42
N SER A 335 18.54 -4.64 13.57
CA SER A 335 19.03 -4.23 14.90
C SER A 335 18.02 -3.35 15.65
N ALA A 336 17.38 -2.39 14.98
CA ALA A 336 16.37 -1.55 15.62
C ALA A 336 15.11 -2.34 16.02
N LEU A 337 14.69 -3.31 15.20
CA LEU A 337 13.61 -4.24 15.53
C LEU A 337 13.99 -5.19 16.68
N ASP A 338 15.22 -5.69 16.73
CA ASP A 338 15.74 -6.50 17.86
C ASP A 338 15.80 -5.67 19.16
N GLU A 339 16.14 -4.39 19.08
CA GLU A 339 16.16 -3.44 20.21
C GLU A 339 14.74 -2.96 20.63
N GLY A 340 13.70 -3.30 19.87
CA GLY A 340 12.30 -3.07 20.23
C GLY A 340 11.65 -1.82 19.63
N GLN A 341 12.29 -1.15 18.66
CA GLN A 341 11.65 -0.07 17.90
C GLN A 341 10.57 -0.62 16.94
N ASN A 342 9.63 0.25 16.58
CA ASN A 342 8.75 0.08 15.43
C ASN A 342 9.49 0.44 14.12
N LEU A 343 8.91 0.15 12.96
CA LEU A 343 9.52 0.41 11.66
C LEU A 343 8.61 1.26 10.77
N LEU A 344 9.14 2.38 10.27
CA LEU A 344 8.50 3.20 9.23
C LEU A 344 9.34 3.13 7.95
N LEU A 345 8.77 2.59 6.87
CA LEU A 345 9.40 2.48 5.56
C LEU A 345 8.95 3.64 4.66
N THR A 346 9.87 4.57 4.39
CA THR A 346 9.62 5.73 3.52
C THR A 346 9.45 5.33 2.05
N PRO A 347 8.80 6.15 1.19
CA PRO A 347 8.38 5.72 -0.14
C PRO A 347 9.56 5.40 -1.07
N GLY A 348 9.66 4.13 -1.48
CA GLY A 348 10.68 3.65 -2.42
C GLY A 348 10.67 2.13 -2.60
N VAL A 349 11.69 1.61 -3.29
CA VAL A 349 11.90 0.17 -3.52
C VAL A 349 13.16 -0.29 -2.78
N TYR A 350 13.03 -1.36 -1.99
CA TYR A 350 14.03 -1.87 -1.05
C TYR A 350 14.53 -3.24 -1.51
N ASP A 351 15.73 -3.29 -2.10
CA ASP A 351 16.38 -4.54 -2.48
C ASP A 351 17.00 -5.22 -1.24
N LEU A 352 16.38 -6.31 -0.79
CA LEU A 352 16.74 -7.02 0.45
C LEU A 352 17.59 -8.26 0.15
N ASN A 353 18.81 -8.32 0.68
CA ASN A 353 19.65 -9.54 0.63
C ASN A 353 19.32 -10.51 1.77
N HIS A 354 18.71 -10.00 2.83
CA HIS A 354 18.27 -10.73 4.01
C HIS A 354 16.87 -10.25 4.43
N PRO A 355 16.02 -11.11 5.01
CA PRO A 355 14.69 -10.72 5.45
C PRO A 355 14.75 -9.61 6.51
N ILE A 356 13.73 -8.75 6.51
CA ILE A 356 13.34 -7.98 7.69
C ILE A 356 12.68 -8.95 8.68
N VAL A 357 13.04 -8.89 9.96
CA VAL A 357 12.61 -9.86 10.97
C VAL A 357 12.03 -9.15 12.20
N VAL A 358 10.70 -9.26 12.38
CA VAL A 358 10.02 -8.76 13.57
C VAL A 358 10.03 -9.82 14.66
N GLN A 359 10.48 -9.43 15.86
CA GLN A 359 10.80 -10.34 16.96
C GLN A 359 9.85 -10.22 18.16
N HIS A 360 9.36 -9.01 18.44
CA HIS A 360 8.56 -8.67 19.62
C HIS A 360 7.08 -8.50 19.27
N SER A 361 6.18 -8.97 20.13
CA SER A 361 4.74 -8.69 20.02
C SER A 361 4.49 -7.18 20.21
N GLY A 362 3.54 -6.61 19.48
CA GLY A 362 3.21 -5.17 19.57
C GLY A 362 3.96 -4.26 18.60
N THR A 363 4.97 -4.76 17.87
CA THR A 363 5.68 -3.98 16.86
C THR A 363 4.77 -3.57 15.70
N VAL A 364 4.81 -2.29 15.34
CA VAL A 364 4.20 -1.74 14.11
C VAL A 364 5.25 -1.70 13.00
N VAL A 365 4.89 -2.20 11.82
CA VAL A 365 5.61 -2.03 10.55
C VAL A 365 4.69 -1.31 9.57
N LEU A 366 5.00 -0.05 9.29
CA LEU A 366 4.19 0.81 8.42
C LEU A 366 5.00 1.22 7.18
N GLY A 367 4.43 1.02 6.00
CA GLY A 367 4.93 1.55 4.74
C GLY A 367 4.19 2.82 4.34
N MET A 368 4.92 3.79 3.78
CA MET A 368 4.35 4.99 3.15
C MET A 368 4.55 4.95 1.63
N GLY A 369 3.58 5.49 0.89
CA GLY A 369 3.65 5.68 -0.56
C GLY A 369 3.92 4.39 -1.34
N PHE A 370 3.36 3.25 -0.90
CA PHE A 370 3.58 1.92 -1.48
C PHE A 370 5.06 1.49 -1.45
N ALA A 371 5.71 1.68 -0.30
CA ALA A 371 7.03 1.13 -0.02
C ALA A 371 7.10 -0.37 -0.39
N THR A 372 8.06 -0.71 -1.26
CA THR A 372 8.12 -2.01 -1.94
C THR A 372 9.34 -2.80 -1.49
N LEU A 373 9.16 -3.99 -0.92
CA LEU A 373 10.24 -4.90 -0.51
C LEU A 373 10.53 -5.94 -1.60
N VAL A 374 11.81 -6.19 -1.91
CA VAL A 374 12.22 -7.09 -3.01
C VAL A 374 13.36 -8.04 -2.57
N PRO A 375 13.10 -9.32 -2.27
CA PRO A 375 14.10 -10.25 -1.75
C PRO A 375 15.00 -10.81 -2.85
N GLN A 376 16.27 -10.41 -2.86
CA GLN A 376 17.23 -10.67 -3.95
C GLN A 376 17.75 -12.12 -3.98
N GLN A 377 17.78 -12.80 -2.83
CA GLN A 377 18.56 -14.04 -2.63
C GLN A 377 17.69 -15.29 -2.43
N GLY A 378 16.39 -15.24 -2.77
CA GLY A 378 15.46 -16.36 -2.53
C GLY A 378 15.08 -16.55 -1.06
N THR A 379 15.16 -15.48 -0.26
CA THR A 379 14.70 -15.43 1.13
C THR A 379 13.31 -14.81 1.21
N ALA A 380 12.64 -14.88 2.36
CA ALA A 380 11.51 -14.00 2.63
C ALA A 380 11.96 -12.52 2.58
N ALA A 381 11.02 -11.62 2.29
CA ALA A 381 11.18 -10.18 2.47
C ALA A 381 10.91 -9.79 3.94
N LEU A 382 9.87 -10.37 4.55
CA LEU A 382 9.46 -10.10 5.92
C LEU A 382 9.13 -11.40 6.67
N ILE A 383 9.63 -11.53 7.90
CA ILE A 383 9.31 -12.63 8.81
C ILE A 383 8.84 -12.04 10.15
N VAL A 384 7.54 -12.19 10.44
CA VAL A 384 6.95 -11.84 11.73
C VAL A 384 6.94 -13.08 12.60
N ARG A 385 7.82 -13.14 13.62
CA ARG A 385 7.93 -14.29 14.53
C ARG A 385 6.85 -14.37 15.62
N PRO A 386 6.31 -13.26 16.16
CA PRO A 386 5.15 -13.27 17.07
C PRO A 386 3.88 -13.80 16.40
N ASN A 387 3.02 -14.43 17.19
CA ASN A 387 1.69 -14.88 16.77
C ASN A 387 0.58 -13.92 17.27
N GLU A 388 0.96 -12.76 17.83
CA GLU A 388 0.04 -11.78 18.44
C GLU A 388 0.64 -10.36 18.39
N GLY A 389 -0.24 -9.37 18.28
CA GLY A 389 0.03 -7.95 18.43
C GLY A 389 0.89 -7.23 17.38
N VAL A 390 1.47 -7.92 16.39
CA VAL A 390 2.26 -7.24 15.34
C VAL A 390 1.32 -6.68 14.28
N LYS A 391 1.51 -5.42 13.90
CA LYS A 391 0.73 -4.73 12.87
C LYS A 391 1.61 -4.50 11.64
N VAL A 392 1.18 -4.95 10.47
CA VAL A 392 1.87 -4.75 9.17
C VAL A 392 0.91 -4.04 8.23
N SER A 393 1.27 -2.85 7.76
CA SER A 393 0.39 -1.99 6.96
C SER A 393 1.13 -1.28 5.81
N GLY A 394 0.49 -1.13 4.65
CA GLY A 394 0.90 -0.19 3.58
C GLY A 394 2.09 -0.63 2.73
N LEU A 395 2.22 -1.93 2.42
CA LEU A 395 3.42 -2.49 1.78
C LEU A 395 3.11 -3.22 0.47
N ILE A 396 4.03 -3.10 -0.49
CA ILE A 396 4.14 -4.06 -1.60
C ILE A 396 5.31 -5.00 -1.33
N VAL A 397 5.15 -6.28 -1.62
CA VAL A 397 6.26 -7.25 -1.70
C VAL A 397 6.34 -7.80 -3.12
N ASP A 398 7.39 -7.38 -3.84
CA ASP A 398 7.67 -7.77 -5.22
C ASP A 398 8.62 -8.97 -5.19
N ALA A 399 8.32 -10.05 -5.90
CA ALA A 399 9.18 -11.23 -5.92
C ALA A 399 10.51 -10.90 -6.63
N GLY A 400 11.63 -11.17 -5.96
CA GLY A 400 12.95 -10.99 -6.56
C GLY A 400 13.34 -12.10 -7.56
N PRO A 401 14.50 -11.96 -8.21
CA PRO A 401 14.93 -12.79 -9.34
C PRO A 401 15.29 -14.25 -8.98
N VAL A 402 15.28 -14.60 -7.69
CA VAL A 402 15.54 -15.96 -7.19
C VAL A 402 14.30 -16.43 -6.42
N ASN A 403 13.79 -17.62 -6.75
CA ASN A 403 12.55 -18.15 -6.17
C ASN A 403 12.60 -18.18 -4.64
N SER A 404 11.75 -17.38 -4.02
CA SER A 404 11.60 -17.34 -2.55
C SER A 404 10.59 -18.39 -2.09
N PRO A 405 10.91 -19.31 -1.15
CA PRO A 405 9.95 -20.32 -0.68
C PRO A 405 8.69 -19.72 -0.06
N VAL A 406 8.83 -18.56 0.58
CA VAL A 406 7.75 -17.67 1.02
C VAL A 406 8.21 -16.22 0.89
N LEU A 407 7.34 -15.28 0.50
CA LEU A 407 7.67 -13.84 0.48
C LEU A 407 7.45 -13.18 1.85
N VAL A 408 6.30 -13.43 2.49
CA VAL A 408 5.99 -12.98 3.85
C VAL A 408 5.50 -14.14 4.70
N GLN A 409 6.14 -14.35 5.85
CA GLN A 409 5.66 -15.29 6.86
C GLN A 409 5.17 -14.52 8.09
N VAL A 410 3.93 -14.76 8.48
CA VAL A 410 3.35 -14.28 9.74
C VAL A 410 3.20 -15.44 10.72
N GLY A 411 3.58 -15.21 11.98
CA GLY A 411 3.59 -16.21 13.03
C GLY A 411 4.64 -17.32 12.84
N THR A 412 4.81 -18.10 13.89
CA THR A 412 5.64 -19.30 13.92
C THR A 412 4.74 -20.52 14.17
N GLN A 413 4.84 -21.56 13.32
CA GLN A 413 4.11 -22.82 13.52
C GLN A 413 4.45 -23.44 14.89
N HIS A 414 3.44 -24.00 15.54
CA HIS A 414 3.54 -24.61 16.89
C HIS A 414 3.99 -23.67 18.02
N ARG A 415 4.12 -22.36 17.77
CA ARG A 415 4.23 -21.35 18.82
C ARG A 415 2.82 -21.01 19.32
N HIS A 416 2.63 -20.96 20.64
CA HIS A 416 1.39 -20.47 21.24
C HIS A 416 1.33 -18.94 21.20
N GLY A 417 0.14 -18.42 20.97
CA GLY A 417 -0.16 -17.00 20.82
C GLY A 417 -1.58 -16.91 20.27
N ASP A 418 -2.52 -16.72 21.20
CA ASP A 418 -3.96 -16.94 21.01
C ASP A 418 -4.77 -15.70 21.42
N SER A 419 -4.13 -14.53 21.45
CA SER A 419 -4.74 -13.27 21.87
C SER A 419 -5.81 -12.80 20.88
N VAL A 420 -7.06 -12.72 21.36
CA VAL A 420 -8.20 -12.13 20.63
C VAL A 420 -8.22 -10.61 20.77
N GLU A 421 -7.79 -10.09 21.93
CA GLU A 421 -7.77 -8.66 22.27
C GLU A 421 -6.62 -7.89 21.59
N ASN A 422 -5.61 -8.60 21.05
CA ASN A 422 -4.49 -8.00 20.32
C ASN A 422 -3.90 -9.02 19.32
N PRO A 423 -4.58 -9.28 18.18
CA PRO A 423 -4.13 -10.22 17.17
C PRO A 423 -3.00 -9.62 16.33
N ASN A 424 -2.40 -10.46 15.46
CA ASN A 424 -1.60 -9.92 14.35
C ASN A 424 -2.54 -9.31 13.30
N LEU A 425 -2.18 -8.14 12.79
CA LEU A 425 -2.93 -7.38 11.79
C LEU A 425 -2.10 -7.25 10.51
N ILE A 426 -2.71 -7.61 9.38
CA ILE A 426 -2.11 -7.59 8.06
C ILE A 426 -3.04 -6.78 7.15
N GLN A 427 -2.63 -5.56 6.84
CA GLN A 427 -3.42 -4.58 6.09
C GLN A 427 -2.66 -4.00 4.92
N ASP A 428 -3.40 -3.64 3.87
CA ASP A 428 -2.87 -2.99 2.66
C ASP A 428 -1.55 -3.66 2.21
N LEU A 429 -1.54 -5.00 2.25
CA LEU A 429 -0.35 -5.83 2.00
C LEU A 429 -0.52 -6.54 0.66
N PHE A 430 0.25 -6.08 -0.30
CA PHE A 430 0.09 -6.44 -1.70
C PHE A 430 1.30 -7.22 -2.21
N PHE A 431 1.08 -8.30 -2.94
CA PHE A 431 2.14 -9.15 -3.49
C PHE A 431 2.14 -9.12 -5.00
N ARG A 432 3.31 -9.03 -5.60
CA ARG A 432 3.50 -9.10 -7.05
C ARG A 432 4.58 -10.11 -7.41
N ILE A 433 4.31 -10.93 -8.42
CA ILE A 433 5.26 -11.90 -8.96
C ILE A 433 5.31 -11.74 -10.47
N GLY A 434 6.34 -11.04 -10.98
CA GLY A 434 6.43 -10.60 -12.38
C GLY A 434 5.89 -9.18 -12.58
N GLY A 435 5.61 -8.79 -13.82
CA GLY A 435 5.00 -7.52 -14.19
C GLY A 435 5.98 -6.34 -14.20
N ALA A 436 6.58 -6.02 -13.05
CA ALA A 436 7.61 -4.96 -12.96
C ALA A 436 9.00 -5.48 -13.37
N THR A 437 9.41 -6.61 -12.79
CA THR A 437 10.66 -7.32 -13.10
C THR A 437 10.42 -8.83 -13.07
N PRO A 438 11.30 -9.67 -13.67
CA PRO A 438 11.20 -11.12 -13.53
C PRO A 438 11.39 -11.55 -12.07
N GLY A 439 10.40 -12.24 -11.52
CA GLY A 439 10.36 -12.65 -10.12
C GLY A 439 9.63 -13.98 -9.93
N SER A 440 9.96 -14.71 -8.86
CA SER A 440 9.29 -15.99 -8.53
C SER A 440 9.22 -16.23 -7.03
N ALA A 441 8.15 -16.91 -6.58
CA ALA A 441 7.98 -17.30 -5.19
C ALA A 441 7.05 -18.50 -5.07
N THR A 442 7.36 -19.47 -4.21
CA THR A 442 6.51 -20.66 -4.04
C THR A 442 5.20 -20.30 -3.33
N VAL A 443 5.27 -19.54 -2.24
CA VAL A 443 4.09 -18.95 -1.57
C VAL A 443 4.29 -17.45 -1.38
N SER A 444 3.23 -16.66 -1.51
CA SER A 444 3.32 -15.21 -1.24
C SER A 444 3.16 -14.93 0.26
N LEU A 445 2.02 -15.26 0.86
CA LEU A 445 1.75 -15.13 2.29
C LEU A 445 1.52 -16.49 2.95
N VAL A 446 2.29 -16.79 4.00
CA VAL A 446 1.96 -17.88 4.95
C VAL A 446 1.62 -17.26 6.30
N ASP A 447 0.39 -17.46 6.77
CA ASP A 447 -0.03 -17.03 8.10
C ASP A 447 -0.20 -18.22 9.05
N ASN A 448 0.46 -18.15 10.20
CA ASN A 448 0.47 -19.15 11.26
C ASN A 448 0.00 -18.57 12.61
N ALA A 449 -0.42 -17.30 12.66
CA ALA A 449 -0.93 -16.66 13.86
C ALA A 449 -2.41 -16.99 14.08
N ASN A 450 -2.82 -17.22 15.33
CA ASN A 450 -4.23 -17.46 15.63
C ASN A 450 -4.96 -16.12 15.85
N ASN A 451 -6.23 -16.08 15.47
CA ASN A 451 -7.10 -14.90 15.48
C ASN A 451 -6.61 -13.70 14.64
N SER A 452 -5.63 -13.88 13.75
CA SER A 452 -5.11 -12.79 12.90
C SER A 452 -6.20 -12.20 11.99
N ILE A 453 -6.00 -10.92 11.65
CA ILE A 453 -6.89 -10.16 10.77
C ILE A 453 -6.13 -9.87 9.48
N LEU A 454 -6.63 -10.38 8.35
CA LEU A 454 -6.18 -10.04 7.00
C LEU A 454 -7.20 -9.06 6.42
N ASP A 455 -6.81 -7.86 5.99
CA ASP A 455 -7.77 -6.79 5.69
C ASP A 455 -7.28 -5.86 4.56
N ASP A 456 -7.82 -6.05 3.36
CA ASP A 456 -7.24 -5.65 2.06
C ASP A 456 -5.88 -6.33 1.80
N VAL A 457 -5.95 -7.57 1.32
CA VAL A 457 -4.78 -8.34 0.86
C VAL A 457 -4.99 -8.70 -0.59
N TRP A 458 -4.11 -8.18 -1.47
CA TRP A 458 -4.05 -8.57 -2.87
C TRP A 458 -2.77 -9.36 -3.14
N ALA A 459 -2.91 -10.65 -3.45
CA ALA A 459 -1.80 -11.47 -3.90
C ALA A 459 -1.95 -11.76 -5.39
N TRP A 460 -1.04 -11.22 -6.22
CA TRP A 460 -1.15 -11.24 -7.68
C TRP A 460 0.08 -11.86 -8.34
N ARG A 461 -0.06 -13.05 -8.92
CA ARG A 461 0.89 -13.53 -9.93
C ARG A 461 0.60 -12.77 -11.22
N ALA A 462 1.58 -12.02 -11.73
CA ALA A 462 1.31 -11.09 -12.83
C ALA A 462 0.84 -11.78 -14.12
N ASP A 463 -0.29 -11.34 -14.67
CA ASP A 463 -0.83 -11.75 -15.98
C ASP A 463 -0.27 -10.90 -17.15
N HIS A 464 0.26 -9.70 -16.85
CA HIS A 464 0.83 -8.78 -17.83
C HIS A 464 2.07 -8.03 -17.31
N GLY A 465 2.90 -7.55 -18.26
CA GLY A 465 4.13 -6.81 -17.99
C GLY A 465 5.42 -7.62 -18.24
N ALA A 466 6.52 -7.20 -17.64
CA ALA A 466 7.83 -7.82 -17.79
C ALA A 466 7.95 -9.15 -17.02
N GLY A 467 8.66 -10.13 -17.60
CA GLY A 467 8.95 -11.40 -16.92
C GLY A 467 7.74 -12.33 -16.70
N VAL A 468 6.59 -12.06 -17.34
CA VAL A 468 5.37 -12.88 -17.22
C VAL A 468 5.43 -14.14 -18.09
N GLY A 469 4.75 -15.20 -17.64
CA GLY A 469 4.51 -16.45 -18.37
C GLY A 469 4.70 -17.68 -17.48
N TRP A 470 4.14 -18.81 -17.92
CA TRP A 470 3.99 -20.04 -17.12
C TRP A 470 5.30 -20.61 -16.53
N THR A 471 6.44 -20.27 -17.12
CA THR A 471 7.79 -20.64 -16.65
C THR A 471 8.69 -19.43 -16.38
N SER A 472 8.12 -18.22 -16.41
CA SER A 472 8.83 -16.94 -16.27
C SER A 472 8.62 -16.35 -14.87
N ASN A 473 7.35 -16.25 -14.43
CA ASN A 473 6.96 -15.77 -13.11
C ASN A 473 6.29 -16.90 -12.31
N VAL A 474 7.07 -17.93 -11.98
CA VAL A 474 6.56 -19.14 -11.29
C VAL A 474 6.06 -18.80 -9.89
N ALA A 475 4.82 -19.19 -9.58
CA ALA A 475 4.29 -19.18 -8.22
C ALA A 475 3.16 -20.20 -7.99
N ASP A 476 3.24 -20.96 -6.89
CA ASP A 476 2.31 -22.06 -6.61
C ASP A 476 1.00 -21.58 -5.96
N THR A 477 1.07 -20.77 -4.89
CA THR A 477 -0.08 -20.36 -4.09
C THR A 477 0.09 -18.94 -3.53
N GLY A 478 -0.98 -18.14 -3.53
CA GLY A 478 -0.95 -16.79 -2.97
C GLY A 478 -0.99 -16.79 -1.45
N LEU A 479 -1.97 -17.47 -0.85
CA LEU A 479 -2.18 -17.47 0.61
C LEU A 479 -2.26 -18.89 1.18
N VAL A 480 -1.53 -19.14 2.28
CA VAL A 480 -1.69 -20.34 3.12
C VAL A 480 -2.02 -19.91 4.55
N VAL A 481 -3.23 -20.20 5.02
CA VAL A 481 -3.68 -19.93 6.40
C VAL A 481 -3.60 -21.22 7.23
N ASN A 482 -2.65 -21.26 8.16
CA ASN A 482 -2.50 -22.33 9.16
C ASN A 482 -3.06 -21.92 10.53
N GLY A 483 -3.17 -20.61 10.79
CA GLY A 483 -3.77 -20.07 12.00
C GLY A 483 -5.26 -20.40 12.12
N SER A 484 -5.74 -20.60 13.35
CA SER A 484 -7.17 -20.79 13.66
C SER A 484 -7.84 -19.46 14.03
N ASN A 485 -9.15 -19.34 13.80
CA ASN A 485 -9.97 -18.14 13.99
C ASN A 485 -9.54 -16.92 13.15
N VAL A 486 -8.70 -17.12 12.14
CA VAL A 486 -8.24 -16.06 11.23
C VAL A 486 -9.43 -15.47 10.48
N THR A 487 -9.51 -14.15 10.42
CA THR A 487 -10.58 -13.44 9.72
C THR A 487 -10.00 -12.65 8.56
N ALA A 488 -10.47 -12.93 7.34
CA ALA A 488 -10.06 -12.23 6.13
C ALA A 488 -11.19 -11.33 5.59
N TYR A 489 -10.85 -10.09 5.29
CA TYR A 489 -11.70 -9.06 4.69
C TYR A 489 -11.06 -8.55 3.40
N GLY A 490 -11.84 -8.41 2.32
CA GLY A 490 -11.31 -7.89 1.07
C GLY A 490 -10.13 -8.71 0.54
N LEU A 491 -10.31 -10.04 0.44
CA LEU A 491 -9.25 -10.94 -0.02
C LEU A 491 -9.29 -11.07 -1.56
N PHE A 492 -8.23 -10.66 -2.23
CA PHE A 492 -8.05 -10.77 -3.68
C PHE A 492 -6.84 -11.68 -3.96
N VAL A 493 -7.02 -12.82 -4.63
CA VAL A 493 -5.88 -13.70 -4.97
C VAL A 493 -6.01 -14.28 -6.37
N GLU A 494 -4.99 -14.05 -7.22
CA GLU A 494 -5.12 -14.20 -8.67
C GLU A 494 -3.90 -14.85 -9.35
N HIS A 495 -4.24 -15.70 -10.33
CA HIS A 495 -3.40 -16.29 -11.36
C HIS A 495 -2.27 -17.23 -10.91
N TYR A 496 -2.32 -17.79 -9.69
CA TYR A 496 -1.31 -18.75 -9.22
C TYR A 496 -1.46 -20.11 -9.92
N GLN A 497 -0.38 -20.89 -9.91
CA GLN A 497 -0.30 -22.11 -10.71
C GLN A 497 -0.93 -23.34 -10.04
N LYS A 498 -1.33 -23.23 -8.77
CA LYS A 498 -2.05 -24.26 -8.00
C LYS A 498 -3.27 -23.62 -7.31
N ASN A 499 -3.55 -23.96 -6.05
CA ASN A 499 -4.61 -23.30 -5.28
C ASN A 499 -4.19 -21.85 -5.01
N GLU A 500 -5.11 -20.91 -5.18
CA GLU A 500 -4.88 -19.48 -4.94
C GLU A 500 -4.77 -19.24 -3.41
N VAL A 501 -5.72 -19.84 -2.66
CA VAL A 501 -5.80 -19.84 -1.20
C VAL A 501 -5.89 -21.28 -0.68
N GLN A 502 -5.08 -21.61 0.34
CA GLN A 502 -5.15 -22.85 1.11
C GLN A 502 -5.50 -22.53 2.57
N TRP A 503 -6.58 -23.10 3.09
CA TRP A 503 -7.09 -22.84 4.43
C TRP A 503 -7.05 -24.11 5.28
N ASN A 504 -6.07 -24.18 6.17
CA ASN A 504 -5.77 -25.35 7.01
C ASN A 504 -6.24 -25.18 8.47
N GLY A 505 -6.46 -23.93 8.91
CA GLY A 505 -6.86 -23.58 10.27
C GLY A 505 -8.36 -23.70 10.56
N GLN A 506 -8.69 -23.91 11.84
CA GLN A 506 -10.07 -24.06 12.32
C GLN A 506 -10.78 -22.72 12.48
N GLY A 507 -12.12 -22.70 12.43
CA GLY A 507 -12.93 -21.54 12.84
C GLY A 507 -12.72 -20.25 12.04
N GLY A 508 -12.05 -20.31 10.89
CA GLY A 508 -11.71 -19.14 10.08
C GLY A 508 -12.92 -18.54 9.36
N SER A 509 -12.80 -17.27 8.96
CA SER A 509 -13.84 -16.53 8.23
C SER A 509 -13.25 -15.77 7.04
N VAL A 510 -14.00 -15.70 5.94
CA VAL A 510 -13.67 -14.91 4.75
C VAL A 510 -14.89 -14.10 4.35
N VAL A 511 -14.80 -12.78 4.49
CA VAL A 511 -15.84 -11.82 4.14
C VAL A 511 -15.34 -11.04 2.92
N PHE A 512 -15.99 -11.32 1.77
CA PHE A 512 -15.48 -11.04 0.42
C PHE A 512 -14.24 -11.87 0.03
N PHE A 513 -14.32 -12.51 -1.14
CA PHE A 513 -13.20 -13.11 -1.85
C PHE A 513 -13.36 -12.81 -3.35
N GLN A 514 -12.25 -12.49 -4.00
CA GLN A 514 -12.15 -12.30 -5.45
C GLN A 514 -10.95 -13.11 -5.98
N ASN A 515 -11.10 -13.66 -7.18
CA ASN A 515 -10.10 -14.45 -7.87
C ASN A 515 -10.32 -14.41 -9.39
N GLU A 516 -9.22 -14.42 -10.13
CA GLU A 516 -9.14 -14.91 -11.50
C GLU A 516 -8.07 -15.99 -11.64
N MET A 517 -8.37 -17.05 -12.38
CA MET A 517 -7.47 -18.17 -12.65
C MET A 517 -6.28 -17.76 -13.56
N PRO A 518 -5.17 -18.52 -13.60
CA PRO A 518 -4.07 -18.25 -14.51
C PRO A 518 -4.52 -18.32 -15.98
N TYR A 519 -4.22 -17.27 -16.74
CA TYR A 519 -4.54 -17.17 -18.18
C TYR A 519 -3.59 -18.00 -19.08
N ASP A 520 -2.43 -18.37 -18.56
CA ASP A 520 -1.29 -18.90 -19.30
C ASP A 520 -0.92 -20.41 -19.16
N PRO A 521 -1.76 -21.33 -18.60
CA PRO A 521 -1.51 -22.76 -18.69
C PRO A 521 -1.30 -23.25 -20.14
N PRO A 522 -0.14 -23.85 -20.49
CA PRO A 522 0.16 -24.21 -21.89
C PRO A 522 -0.64 -25.42 -22.40
N SER A 523 -1.33 -26.13 -21.50
CA SER A 523 -2.26 -27.22 -21.80
C SER A 523 -3.09 -27.57 -20.55
N GLN A 524 -4.18 -28.33 -20.71
CA GLN A 524 -4.88 -28.90 -19.55
C GLN A 524 -3.97 -29.80 -18.71
N ALA A 525 -3.15 -30.64 -19.36
CA ALA A 525 -2.28 -31.61 -18.68
C ALA A 525 -1.16 -30.97 -17.82
N SER A 526 -0.82 -29.71 -18.07
CA SER A 526 0.11 -28.92 -17.24
C SER A 526 -0.56 -28.25 -16.03
N TRP A 527 -1.90 -28.22 -15.98
CA TRP A 527 -2.68 -27.60 -14.92
C TRP A 527 -3.84 -28.54 -14.53
N MET A 528 -3.47 -29.61 -13.82
CA MET A 528 -4.38 -30.55 -13.16
C MET A 528 -3.92 -30.72 -11.72
N SER A 529 -4.85 -30.65 -10.77
CA SER A 529 -4.57 -30.91 -9.34
C SER A 529 -4.45 -32.40 -9.02
N ALA A 530 -5.12 -33.25 -9.79
CA ALA A 530 -5.02 -34.70 -9.73
C ALA A 530 -5.37 -35.35 -11.08
N PRO A 531 -5.04 -36.62 -11.34
CA PRO A 531 -5.45 -37.33 -12.55
C PRO A 531 -6.97 -37.33 -12.71
N GLY A 532 -7.47 -36.65 -13.75
CA GLY A 532 -8.91 -36.48 -14.00
C GLY A 532 -9.59 -35.33 -13.24
N VAL A 533 -8.82 -34.42 -12.62
CA VAL A 533 -9.31 -33.16 -12.04
C VAL A 533 -8.67 -31.99 -12.77
N ASP A 534 -9.46 -31.29 -13.59
CA ASP A 534 -9.02 -30.14 -14.37
C ASP A 534 -8.81 -28.91 -13.47
N GLY A 535 -7.64 -28.27 -13.59
CA GLY A 535 -7.28 -27.10 -12.80
C GLY A 535 -7.11 -27.36 -11.29
N TYR A 536 -7.16 -26.27 -10.53
CA TYR A 536 -7.05 -26.22 -9.08
C TYR A 536 -8.20 -25.36 -8.51
N PRO A 537 -8.73 -25.65 -7.31
CA PRO A 537 -9.70 -24.79 -6.64
C PRO A 537 -9.07 -23.46 -6.21
N ALA A 538 -9.77 -22.34 -6.43
CA ALA A 538 -9.31 -21.02 -6.00
C ALA A 538 -9.11 -20.97 -4.48
N LEU A 539 -10.15 -21.30 -3.71
CA LEU A 539 -10.06 -21.48 -2.26
C LEU A 539 -10.24 -22.95 -1.91
N SER A 540 -9.25 -23.53 -1.25
CA SER A 540 -9.27 -24.92 -0.78
C SER A 540 -9.24 -24.97 0.75
N VAL A 541 -10.24 -25.60 1.35
CA VAL A 541 -10.29 -25.85 2.81
C VAL A 541 -9.80 -27.28 3.08
N ALA A 542 -8.92 -27.45 4.07
CA ALA A 542 -8.34 -28.74 4.39
C ALA A 542 -9.39 -29.74 4.94
N PRO A 543 -9.33 -31.04 4.60
CA PRO A 543 -10.36 -32.04 5.01
C PRO A 543 -10.49 -32.30 6.52
N ASN A 544 -9.63 -31.70 7.35
CA ASN A 544 -9.65 -31.78 8.80
C ASN A 544 -10.24 -30.51 9.48
N VAL A 545 -10.69 -29.52 8.72
CA VAL A 545 -11.44 -28.36 9.24
C VAL A 545 -12.88 -28.78 9.53
N THR A 546 -13.46 -28.29 10.64
CA THR A 546 -14.76 -28.74 11.18
C THR A 546 -15.69 -27.59 11.52
#